data_AF-A0A257M405-F1
#
_entry.id   AF-A0A257M405-F1
#
_cell.length_a   1.000
_cell.length_b   1.000
_cell.length_c   1.000
_cell.angle_alpha   90.00
_cell.angle_beta   90.00
_cell.angle_gamma   90.00
#
_symmetry.space_group_name_H-M   'P 1'
#
loop_
_entity.id
_entity.type
_entity.pdbx_description
1 polymer ?
#
loop_
_entity_poly.entity_id
_entity_poly.type
_entity_poly.pdbx_seq_one_letter_code
_entity_poly.pdbx_strand_id
1 'polypeptide(L)'
;AEEYQPDGRDLYRFFELFDWESIPLARRLAEQSAAGEIRITPPFKPHLEDKLWLALLWSPALRKIWGQSLRESHLKRLREIVPFGWVLDPEPLPPHAALPRLDAHSWDEVANFSQKERQLVLKISGFHESAWGSRGVFIGHDMPAPEWKDKLHEALESSGEQPWILQEFRDSRIVEHPVFNDDGSIEMMRGRVRLCPYFFTDNDGETSFAGCLATLVPADKKKIHGMSDGVLIPCVVEENSKF
;
A
#
# COMPACT_ATOMS: atom_id res chain seq x y z
N ALA A 1 -4.27 -4.82 -29.30
CA ALA A 1 -3.27 -4.20 -28.41
C ALA A 1 -1.86 -4.72 -28.69
N GLU A 2 -1.70 -6.02 -28.97
CA GLU A 2 -0.39 -6.68 -29.14
C GLU A 2 0.47 -6.16 -30.30
N GLU A 3 -0.14 -5.55 -31.32
CA GLU A 3 0.56 -4.98 -32.48
C GLU A 3 0.63 -3.44 -32.45
N TYR A 4 0.21 -2.80 -31.36
CA TYR A 4 0.20 -1.34 -31.27
C TYR A 4 1.63 -0.78 -31.37
N GLN A 5 1.81 0.19 -32.26
CA GLN A 5 3.04 0.96 -32.37
C GLN A 5 2.78 2.38 -31.84
N PRO A 6 3.65 2.91 -30.96
CA PRO A 6 3.52 4.29 -30.50
C PRO A 6 3.50 5.27 -31.68
N ASP A 7 2.46 6.10 -31.74
CA ASP A 7 2.19 7.06 -32.82
C ASP A 7 2.63 8.50 -32.45
N GLY A 8 3.43 8.64 -31.38
CA GLY A 8 3.87 9.91 -30.83
C GLY A 8 2.93 10.52 -29.78
N ARG A 9 1.77 9.92 -29.51
CA ARG A 9 0.92 10.30 -28.38
C ARG A 9 1.44 9.74 -27.06
N ASP A 10 1.06 10.40 -25.98
CA ASP A 10 1.35 9.94 -24.63
C ASP A 10 0.58 8.65 -24.36
N LEU A 11 1.26 7.66 -23.79
CA LEU A 11 0.69 6.35 -23.48
C LEU A 11 0.31 6.27 -22.01
N TYR A 12 -0.89 5.77 -21.75
CA TYR A 12 -1.32 5.42 -20.40
C TYR A 12 -1.11 3.92 -20.15
N ARG A 13 -0.25 3.59 -19.18
CA ARG A 13 0.00 2.21 -18.77
C ARG A 13 -1.11 1.76 -17.81
N PHE A 14 -2.00 0.88 -18.27
CA PHE A 14 -3.08 0.33 -17.45
C PHE A 14 -2.86 -1.16 -17.13
N PHE A 15 -1.71 -1.45 -16.52
CA PHE A 15 -1.38 -2.75 -15.93
C PHE A 15 -0.30 -2.52 -14.86
N GLU A 16 -0.20 -3.38 -13.87
CA GLU A 16 0.80 -3.30 -12.79
C GLU A 16 2.14 -3.89 -13.25
N LEU A 17 3.27 -3.40 -12.72
CA LEU A 17 4.58 -3.84 -13.23
C LEU A 17 4.91 -5.30 -12.94
N PHE A 18 4.22 -5.97 -12.01
CA PHE A 18 4.41 -7.41 -11.82
C PHE A 18 3.81 -8.24 -12.98
N ASP A 19 2.83 -7.71 -13.72
CA ASP A 19 2.19 -8.38 -14.87
C ASP A 19 3.00 -8.25 -16.17
N TRP A 20 4.16 -7.57 -16.14
CA TRP A 20 4.89 -7.18 -17.35
C TRP A 20 5.24 -8.34 -18.28
N GLU A 21 5.50 -9.54 -17.74
CA GLU A 21 5.78 -10.74 -18.55
C GLU A 21 4.57 -11.21 -19.36
N SER A 22 3.37 -10.94 -18.87
CA SER A 22 2.11 -11.24 -19.57
C SER A 22 1.78 -10.21 -20.65
N ILE A 23 2.55 -9.12 -20.75
CA ILE A 23 2.33 -8.04 -21.71
C ILE A 23 3.46 -8.06 -22.75
N PRO A 24 3.26 -8.65 -23.95
CA PRO A 24 4.32 -8.84 -24.94
C PRO A 24 5.09 -7.57 -25.31
N LEU A 25 4.43 -6.41 -25.30
CA LEU A 25 5.04 -5.12 -25.64
C LEU A 25 5.72 -4.43 -24.45
N ALA A 26 5.53 -4.88 -23.21
CA ALA A 26 5.98 -4.14 -22.02
C ALA A 26 7.49 -3.86 -22.02
N ARG A 27 8.31 -4.86 -22.38
CA ARG A 27 9.77 -4.69 -22.43
C ARG A 27 10.20 -3.63 -23.44
N ARG A 28 9.64 -3.69 -24.65
CA ARG A 28 9.90 -2.71 -25.71
C ARG A 28 9.45 -1.31 -25.27
N LEU A 29 8.25 -1.18 -24.73
CA LEU A 29 7.73 0.11 -24.25
C LEU A 29 8.60 0.68 -23.11
N ALA A 30 9.10 -0.17 -22.21
CA ALA A 30 10.01 0.24 -21.15
C ALA A 30 11.35 0.74 -21.71
N GLU A 31 11.92 0.04 -22.69
CA GLU A 31 13.17 0.43 -23.37
C GLU A 31 13.02 1.76 -24.12
N GLN A 32 11.95 1.93 -24.90
CA GLN A 32 11.64 3.17 -25.62
C GLN A 32 11.38 4.34 -24.66
N SER A 33 10.70 4.08 -23.55
CA SER A 33 10.49 5.11 -22.52
C SER A 33 11.80 5.51 -21.85
N ALA A 34 12.68 4.56 -21.55
CA ALA A 34 14.00 4.82 -20.98
C ALA A 34 14.91 5.60 -21.95
N ALA A 35 14.77 5.37 -23.26
CA ALA A 35 15.46 6.11 -24.31
C ALA A 35 14.86 7.50 -24.59
N GLY A 36 13.71 7.84 -24.00
CA GLY A 36 13.01 9.12 -24.23
C GLY A 36 12.27 9.21 -25.56
N GLU A 37 12.11 8.09 -26.27
CA GLU A 37 11.41 8.02 -27.56
C GLU A 37 9.90 8.14 -27.40
N ILE A 38 9.37 7.64 -26.28
CA ILE A 38 7.95 7.69 -25.95
C ILE A 38 7.74 8.21 -24.53
N ARG A 39 6.60 8.87 -24.32
CA ARG A 39 6.11 9.24 -22.99
C ARG A 39 5.06 8.25 -22.54
N ILE A 40 5.28 7.64 -21.37
CA ILE A 40 4.34 6.69 -20.77
C ILE A 40 4.12 7.02 -19.29
N THR A 41 2.87 6.96 -18.85
CA THR A 41 2.47 7.22 -17.47
C THR A 41 1.45 6.17 -17.00
N PRO A 42 1.58 5.58 -15.80
CA PRO A 42 2.74 5.65 -14.89
C PRO A 42 4.01 5.02 -15.51
N PRO A 43 5.21 5.49 -15.11
CA PRO A 43 6.48 5.02 -15.67
C PRO A 43 6.80 3.57 -15.26
N PHE A 44 7.70 2.92 -15.98
CA PHE A 44 8.27 1.61 -15.64
C PHE A 44 9.30 1.73 -14.51
N LYS A 45 8.85 2.15 -13.32
CA LYS A 45 9.67 2.33 -12.13
C LYS A 45 9.15 1.43 -11.02
N PRO A 46 9.65 0.17 -10.92
CA PRO A 46 9.12 -0.83 -10.01
C PRO A 46 8.97 -0.28 -8.60
N HIS A 47 10.03 0.18 -7.97
CA HIS A 47 10.00 0.82 -6.65
C HIS A 47 8.83 1.80 -6.37
N LEU A 48 8.22 2.50 -7.34
CA LEU A 48 7.04 3.34 -7.09
C LEU A 48 5.77 2.55 -6.70
N GLU A 49 5.69 1.27 -7.06
CA GLU A 49 4.60 0.34 -6.75
C GLU A 49 4.91 -0.53 -5.51
N ASP A 50 6.05 -0.32 -4.85
CA ASP A 50 6.54 -1.15 -3.75
C ASP A 50 6.06 -0.66 -2.37
N LYS A 51 5.62 -1.61 -1.51
CA LYS A 51 5.18 -1.32 -0.14
C LYS A 51 6.34 -1.00 0.80
N LEU A 52 7.59 -1.29 0.41
CA LEU A 52 8.76 -1.19 1.27
C LEU A 52 8.98 0.24 1.75
N TRP A 53 8.59 1.22 0.93
CA TRP A 53 8.60 2.64 1.28
C TRP A 53 7.85 2.95 2.57
N LEU A 54 6.76 2.23 2.86
CA LEU A 54 5.96 2.45 4.05
C LEU A 54 6.74 2.14 5.33
N ALA A 55 7.62 1.14 5.30
CA ALA A 55 8.53 0.82 6.41
C ALA A 55 9.76 1.74 6.41
N LEU A 56 10.36 1.99 5.24
CA LEU A 56 11.57 2.83 5.11
C LEU A 56 11.35 4.29 5.53
N LEU A 57 10.13 4.80 5.43
CA LEU A 57 9.73 6.13 5.96
C LEU A 57 10.09 6.30 7.45
N TRP A 58 10.07 5.19 8.20
CA TRP A 58 10.31 5.14 9.64
C TRP A 58 11.75 4.79 10.01
N SER A 59 12.57 4.38 9.04
CA SER A 59 13.96 4.00 9.29
C SER A 59 14.79 5.19 9.80
N PRO A 60 15.45 5.06 10.97
CA PRO A 60 16.36 6.08 11.47
C PRO A 60 17.53 6.37 10.52
N ALA A 61 18.02 5.33 9.81
CA ALA A 61 19.13 5.44 8.87
C ALA A 61 18.82 6.39 7.71
N LEU A 62 17.55 6.48 7.32
CA LEU A 62 17.10 7.33 6.21
C LEU A 62 16.63 8.72 6.66
N ARG A 63 16.66 9.03 7.96
CA ARG A 63 16.15 10.31 8.50
C ARG A 63 16.77 11.53 7.82
N LYS A 64 18.09 11.51 7.61
CA LYS A 64 18.80 12.62 6.95
C LYS A 64 18.38 12.77 5.49
N ILE A 65 18.26 11.65 4.77
CA ILE A 65 17.81 11.64 3.38
C ILE A 65 16.39 12.21 3.30
N TRP A 66 15.48 11.77 4.16
CA TRP A 66 14.11 12.31 4.20
C TRP A 66 14.07 13.82 4.47
N GLY A 67 14.88 14.31 5.41
CA GLY A 67 14.96 15.74 5.70
C GLY A 67 15.58 16.58 4.58
N GLN A 68 16.37 15.97 3.68
CA GLN A 68 16.95 16.63 2.51
C GLN A 68 16.02 16.56 1.29
N SER A 69 15.31 15.45 1.12
CA SER A 69 14.46 15.20 -0.05
C SER A 69 13.04 15.78 0.09
N LEU A 70 12.56 15.99 1.31
CA LEU A 70 11.19 16.44 1.57
C LEU A 70 11.18 17.66 2.49
N ARG A 71 10.22 18.57 2.26
CA ARG A 71 9.91 19.64 3.22
C ARG A 71 9.48 19.01 4.55
N GLU A 72 9.90 19.61 5.66
CA GLU A 72 9.61 19.08 7.00
C GLU A 72 8.10 18.90 7.25
N SER A 73 7.28 19.87 6.85
CA SER A 73 5.82 19.81 6.96
C SER A 73 5.22 18.62 6.17
N HIS A 74 5.75 18.34 4.98
CA HIS A 74 5.31 17.20 4.17
C HIS A 74 5.73 15.87 4.79
N LEU A 75 6.97 15.76 5.27
CA LEU A 75 7.44 14.56 5.96
C LEU A 75 6.63 14.28 7.23
N LYS A 76 6.30 15.32 7.99
CA LYS A 76 5.40 15.23 9.15
C LYS A 76 4.03 14.71 8.72
N ARG A 77 3.44 15.30 7.68
CA ARG A 77 2.11 14.88 7.18
C ARG A 77 2.10 13.43 6.70
N LEU A 78 3.14 12.99 5.98
CA LEU A 78 3.29 11.59 5.56
C LEU A 78 3.32 10.63 6.77
N ARG A 79 4.03 11.01 7.83
CA ARG A 79 4.11 10.22 9.07
C ARG A 79 2.82 10.20 9.89
N GLU A 80 1.94 11.18 9.71
CA GLU A 80 0.61 11.17 10.33
C GLU A 80 -0.34 10.19 9.63
N ILE A 81 -0.19 10.00 8.31
CA ILE A 81 -1.09 9.16 7.51
C ILE A 81 -0.58 7.72 7.34
N VAL A 82 0.73 7.50 7.31
CA VAL A 82 1.33 6.16 7.17
C VAL A 82 1.55 5.57 8.56
N PRO A 83 1.00 4.40 8.92
CA PRO A 83 1.29 3.78 10.22
C PRO A 83 2.76 3.38 10.34
N PHE A 84 3.27 3.28 11.59
CA PHE A 84 4.65 2.82 11.81
C PHE A 84 4.84 1.40 11.26
N GLY A 85 5.98 1.16 10.62
CA GLY A 85 6.28 -0.14 10.02
C GLY A 85 7.75 -0.50 10.12
N TRP A 86 8.02 -1.79 9.92
CA TRP A 86 9.32 -2.43 9.99
C TRP A 86 9.57 -3.19 8.70
N VAL A 87 10.81 -3.19 8.25
CA VAL A 87 11.27 -4.18 7.27
C VAL A 87 11.52 -5.47 8.05
N LEU A 88 11.04 -6.61 7.54
CA LEU A 88 11.40 -7.89 8.12
C LEU A 88 12.83 -8.22 7.70
N ASP A 89 13.73 -8.16 8.67
CA ASP A 89 15.14 -8.51 8.51
C ASP A 89 15.44 -9.67 9.47
N PRO A 90 15.85 -10.85 8.98
CA PRO A 90 16.11 -12.02 9.81
C PRO A 90 17.41 -11.90 10.63
N GLU A 91 18.23 -10.87 10.39
CA GLU A 91 19.49 -10.68 11.11
C GLU A 91 19.24 -10.53 12.63
N PRO A 92 19.92 -11.33 13.48
CA PRO A 92 19.76 -11.24 14.93
C PRO A 92 20.17 -9.87 15.47
N LEU A 93 19.34 -9.31 16.35
CA LEU A 93 19.68 -8.06 17.02
C LEU A 93 20.80 -8.28 18.06
N PRO A 94 21.68 -7.28 18.28
CA PRO A 94 22.59 -7.28 19.42
C PRO A 94 21.84 -7.45 20.75
N PRO A 95 22.44 -8.04 21.80
CA PRO A 95 21.75 -8.35 23.06
C PRO A 95 21.07 -7.18 23.79
N HIS A 96 21.47 -5.94 23.49
CA HIS A 96 20.96 -4.72 24.11
C HIS A 96 20.00 -3.92 23.20
N ALA A 97 19.76 -4.40 21.98
CA ALA A 97 18.88 -3.76 21.02
C ALA A 97 17.45 -4.33 21.12
N ALA A 98 16.48 -3.61 20.58
CA ALA A 98 15.10 -4.07 20.48
C ALA A 98 14.50 -3.59 19.16
N LEU A 99 13.51 -4.34 18.67
CA LEU A 99 12.68 -3.91 17.56
C LEU A 99 11.92 -2.64 17.97
N PRO A 100 12.06 -1.52 17.25
CA PRO A 100 11.51 -0.24 17.68
C PRO A 100 10.00 -0.34 17.93
N ARG A 101 9.52 0.13 19.10
CA ARG A 101 8.09 0.18 19.50
C ARG A 101 7.40 -1.17 19.70
N LEU A 102 8.05 -2.29 19.42
CA LEU A 102 7.47 -3.63 19.68
C LEU A 102 7.83 -4.15 21.06
N ASP A 103 8.82 -3.55 21.72
CA ASP A 103 9.35 -4.03 23.02
C ASP A 103 9.77 -5.51 22.97
N ALA A 104 10.29 -5.92 21.80
CA ALA A 104 10.73 -7.28 21.52
C ALA A 104 12.19 -7.28 21.07
N HIS A 105 12.98 -8.25 21.54
CA HIS A 105 14.38 -8.44 21.16
C HIS A 105 14.52 -9.17 19.81
N SER A 106 13.54 -9.99 19.45
CA SER A 106 13.60 -10.85 18.27
C SER A 106 12.25 -10.98 17.57
N TRP A 107 12.27 -11.44 16.31
CA TRP A 107 11.03 -11.78 15.62
C TRP A 107 10.34 -13.02 16.18
N ASP A 108 11.08 -13.93 16.83
CA ASP A 108 10.50 -15.07 17.56
C ASP A 108 9.60 -14.59 18.70
N GLU A 109 9.99 -13.53 19.43
CA GLU A 109 9.13 -12.93 20.45
C GLU A 109 7.86 -12.35 19.83
N VAL A 110 7.97 -11.64 18.69
CA VAL A 110 6.82 -11.12 17.93
C VAL A 110 5.91 -12.23 17.42
N ALA A 111 6.47 -13.37 17.04
CA ALA A 111 5.72 -14.55 16.61
C ALA A 111 4.87 -15.14 17.75
N ASN A 112 5.31 -14.97 19.00
CA ASN A 112 4.62 -15.45 20.20
C ASN A 112 3.74 -14.39 20.87
N PHE A 113 3.57 -13.22 20.26
CA PHE A 113 2.66 -12.17 20.75
C PHE A 113 1.23 -12.69 20.95
N SER A 114 0.61 -12.25 22.04
CA SER A 114 -0.81 -12.46 22.29
C SER A 114 -1.65 -11.76 21.24
N GLN A 115 -2.93 -12.14 21.13
CA GLN A 115 -3.87 -11.51 20.19
C GLN A 115 -3.95 -9.98 20.33
N LYS A 116 -3.78 -9.46 21.55
CA LYS A 116 -3.81 -8.01 21.82
C LYS A 116 -2.54 -7.30 21.34
N GLU A 117 -1.39 -7.96 21.43
CA GLU A 117 -0.10 -7.41 21.03
C GLU A 117 0.07 -7.43 19.50
N ARG A 118 -0.50 -8.45 18.82
CA ARG A 118 -0.44 -8.55 17.36
C ARG A 118 -1.49 -7.71 16.63
N GLN A 119 -1.69 -6.46 17.06
CA GLN A 119 -2.38 -5.41 16.28
C GLN A 119 -1.47 -4.93 15.13
N LEU A 120 -1.11 -5.87 14.27
CA LEU A 120 -0.08 -5.77 13.26
C LEU A 120 -0.58 -6.35 11.93
N VAL A 121 0.01 -5.89 10.84
CA VAL A 121 -0.25 -6.38 9.48
C VAL A 121 1.07 -6.75 8.84
N LEU A 122 1.21 -8.03 8.50
CA LEU A 122 2.31 -8.56 7.71
C LEU A 122 1.94 -8.44 6.22
N LYS A 123 2.82 -7.84 5.43
CA LYS A 123 2.58 -7.55 4.02
C LYS A 123 3.78 -7.96 3.19
N ILE A 124 3.49 -8.65 2.10
CA ILE A 124 4.48 -8.93 1.07
C ILE A 124 4.79 -7.63 0.30
N SER A 125 6.08 -7.38 0.07
CA SER A 125 6.63 -6.18 -0.58
C SER A 125 7.40 -6.57 -1.84
N GLY A 126 7.55 -5.67 -2.80
CA GLY A 126 8.15 -6.00 -4.10
C GLY A 126 7.17 -6.53 -5.16
N PHE A 127 7.74 -6.94 -6.30
CA PHE A 127 7.05 -7.32 -7.54
C PHE A 127 6.68 -8.80 -7.51
N HIS A 128 5.65 -9.16 -6.75
CA HIS A 128 5.19 -10.55 -6.68
C HIS A 128 3.69 -10.64 -6.92
N GLU A 129 3.25 -11.68 -7.60
CA GLU A 129 1.85 -11.92 -7.98
C GLU A 129 0.89 -11.93 -6.77
N SER A 130 1.34 -12.44 -5.63
CA SER A 130 0.54 -12.48 -4.40
C SER A 130 0.37 -11.11 -3.74
N ALA A 131 1.09 -10.08 -4.20
CA ALA A 131 0.90 -8.70 -3.75
C ALA A 131 -0.46 -8.12 -4.17
N TRP A 132 -1.14 -8.75 -5.12
CA TRP A 132 -2.47 -8.38 -5.61
C TRP A 132 -3.61 -9.12 -4.87
N GLY A 133 -4.81 -8.52 -4.85
CA GLY A 133 -6.03 -9.18 -4.35
C GLY A 133 -6.08 -9.49 -2.84
N SER A 134 -5.33 -8.77 -2.00
CA SER A 134 -5.22 -8.99 -0.54
C SER A 134 -4.68 -10.36 -0.11
N ARG A 135 -4.04 -11.12 -1.01
CA ARG A 135 -3.47 -12.45 -0.71
C ARG A 135 -2.15 -12.36 0.07
N GLY A 136 -1.34 -11.34 -0.20
CA GLY A 136 -0.11 -11.05 0.53
C GLY A 136 -0.30 -10.09 1.72
N VAL A 137 -1.47 -10.09 2.35
CA VAL A 137 -1.79 -9.24 3.52
C VAL A 137 -2.43 -10.08 4.62
N PHE A 138 -1.73 -10.16 5.74
CA PHE A 138 -2.06 -11.00 6.89
C PHE A 138 -2.22 -10.12 8.14
N ILE A 139 -3.36 -10.21 8.83
CA ILE A 139 -3.70 -9.36 9.99
C ILE A 139 -3.52 -10.20 11.26
N GLY A 140 -2.52 -9.88 12.07
CA GLY A 140 -2.10 -10.76 13.17
C GLY A 140 -3.23 -11.09 14.15
N HIS A 141 -3.99 -10.09 14.59
CA HIS A 141 -5.04 -10.29 15.60
C HIS A 141 -6.29 -11.02 15.06
N ASP A 142 -6.40 -11.21 13.75
CA ASP A 142 -7.46 -12.00 13.10
C ASP A 142 -7.05 -13.46 12.88
N MET A 143 -5.78 -13.78 13.06
CA MET A 143 -5.25 -15.13 12.84
C MET A 143 -5.15 -15.90 14.16
N PRO A 144 -5.36 -17.22 14.15
CA PRO A 144 -4.93 -18.10 15.22
C PRO A 144 -3.43 -17.94 15.51
N ALA A 145 -3.03 -18.09 16.77
CA ALA A 145 -1.63 -17.88 17.17
C ALA A 145 -0.63 -18.78 16.41
N PRO A 146 -0.90 -20.08 16.18
CA PRO A 146 -0.01 -20.92 15.39
C PRO A 146 0.12 -20.43 13.94
N GLU A 147 -0.98 -20.04 13.30
CA GLU A 147 -0.98 -19.55 11.93
C GLU A 147 -0.22 -18.22 11.78
N TRP A 148 -0.36 -17.31 12.75
CA TRP A 148 0.42 -16.07 12.79
C TRP A 148 1.93 -16.36 12.87
N LYS A 149 2.32 -17.27 13.77
CA LYS A 149 3.71 -17.67 13.96
C LYS A 149 4.30 -18.27 12.68
N ASP A 150 3.61 -19.25 12.12
CA ASP A 150 4.05 -19.94 10.89
C ASP A 150 4.22 -18.93 9.74
N LYS A 151 3.28 -17.99 9.59
CA LYS A 151 3.36 -16.97 8.54
C LYS A 151 4.46 -15.94 8.74
N LEU A 152 4.72 -15.53 9.98
CA LEU A 152 5.84 -14.64 10.26
C LEU A 152 7.18 -15.31 9.97
N HIS A 153 7.32 -16.60 10.30
CA HIS A 153 8.53 -17.37 10.01
C HIS A 153 8.73 -17.57 8.50
N GLU A 154 7.68 -17.94 7.76
CA GLU A 154 7.71 -18.05 6.29
C GLU A 154 8.15 -16.73 5.63
N ALA A 155 7.67 -15.59 6.15
CA ALA A 155 8.07 -14.27 5.66
C ALA A 155 9.54 -13.93 5.95
N LEU A 156 10.07 -14.36 7.11
CA LEU A 156 11.48 -14.18 7.46
C LEU A 156 12.39 -15.07 6.61
N GLU A 157 12.00 -16.34 6.41
CA GLU A 157 12.74 -17.31 5.59
C GLU A 157 12.80 -16.86 4.12
N SER A 158 11.72 -16.30 3.59
CA SER A 158 11.66 -15.80 2.21
C SER A 158 12.17 -14.35 2.03
N SER A 159 12.53 -13.66 3.12
CA SER A 159 12.89 -12.23 3.10
C SER A 159 14.06 -11.87 2.17
N GLY A 160 14.98 -12.82 1.95
CA GLY A 160 16.13 -12.65 1.06
C GLY A 160 15.77 -12.70 -0.44
N GLU A 161 14.68 -13.37 -0.80
CA GLU A 161 14.15 -13.43 -2.17
C GLU A 161 13.13 -12.33 -2.41
N GLN A 162 12.30 -12.07 -1.41
CA GLN A 162 11.19 -11.13 -1.45
C GLN A 162 11.17 -10.30 -0.18
N PRO A 163 11.19 -8.96 -0.25
CA PRO A 163 11.07 -8.15 0.95
C PRO A 163 9.68 -8.28 1.56
N TRP A 164 9.63 -8.30 2.88
CA TRP A 164 8.38 -8.23 3.65
C TRP A 164 8.41 -7.03 4.58
N ILE A 165 7.22 -6.50 4.88
CA ILE A 165 7.05 -5.48 5.91
C ILE A 165 6.05 -5.92 6.96
N LEU A 166 6.32 -5.51 8.20
CA LEU A 166 5.34 -5.49 9.28
C LEU A 166 4.87 -4.05 9.43
N GLN A 167 3.61 -3.84 9.74
CA GLN A 167 3.07 -2.50 9.98
C GLN A 167 2.04 -2.52 11.11
N GLU A 168 1.99 -1.45 11.90
CA GLU A 168 0.89 -1.25 12.85
C GLU A 168 -0.46 -1.34 12.13
N PHE A 169 -1.36 -2.16 12.67
CA PHE A 169 -2.74 -2.16 12.20
C PHE A 169 -3.43 -0.87 12.65
N ARG A 170 -4.20 -0.26 11.75
CA ARG A 170 -5.06 0.89 12.06
C ARG A 170 -6.46 0.59 11.56
N ASP A 171 -7.43 0.69 12.48
CA ASP A 171 -8.83 0.60 12.11
C ASP A 171 -9.21 1.75 11.18
N SER A 172 -9.88 1.40 10.09
CA SER A 172 -10.55 2.39 9.26
C SER A 172 -11.77 2.95 9.98
N ARG A 173 -12.05 4.23 9.73
CA ARG A 173 -13.24 4.91 10.27
C ARG A 173 -14.50 4.21 9.77
N ILE A 174 -15.44 3.99 10.69
CA ILE A 174 -16.80 3.57 10.37
C ILE A 174 -17.64 4.83 10.17
N VAL A 175 -18.38 4.86 9.07
CA VAL A 175 -19.31 5.93 8.72
C VAL A 175 -20.69 5.34 8.43
N GLU A 176 -21.72 6.14 8.53
CA GLU A 176 -23.05 5.83 8.01
C GLU A 176 -23.23 6.61 6.71
N HIS A 177 -23.64 5.92 5.65
CA HIS A 177 -23.80 6.52 4.33
C HIS A 177 -24.96 5.86 3.57
N PRO A 178 -25.83 6.63 2.87
CA PRO A 178 -26.87 6.05 2.05
C PRO A 178 -26.27 5.31 0.84
N VAL A 179 -26.74 4.10 0.59
CA VAL A 179 -26.35 3.25 -0.55
C VAL A 179 -27.57 2.99 -1.41
N PHE A 180 -27.39 3.05 -2.73
CA PHE A 180 -28.43 2.78 -3.70
C PHE A 180 -28.37 1.30 -4.10
N ASN A 181 -29.49 0.61 -3.93
CA ASN A 181 -29.65 -0.78 -4.34
C ASN A 181 -30.09 -0.87 -5.81
N ASP A 182 -29.94 -2.06 -6.41
CA ASP A 182 -30.32 -2.32 -7.80
C ASP A 182 -31.82 -2.11 -8.08
N ASP A 183 -32.66 -2.25 -7.05
CA ASP A 183 -34.11 -2.00 -7.12
C ASP A 183 -34.48 -0.50 -7.00
N GLY A 184 -33.48 0.38 -6.86
CA GLY A 184 -33.64 1.82 -6.67
C GLY A 184 -33.96 2.23 -5.24
N SER A 185 -34.06 1.29 -4.30
CA SER A 185 -34.18 1.61 -2.87
C SER A 185 -32.88 2.20 -2.33
N ILE A 186 -33.02 3.01 -1.28
CA ILE A 186 -31.88 3.58 -0.55
C ILE A 186 -31.87 2.99 0.84
N GLU A 187 -30.74 2.40 1.23
CA GLU A 187 -30.51 1.93 2.59
C GLU A 187 -29.36 2.68 3.26
N MET A 188 -29.43 2.83 4.58
CA MET A 188 -28.33 3.41 5.34
C MET A 188 -27.32 2.32 5.67
N MET A 189 -26.15 2.35 5.02
CA MET A 189 -25.08 1.40 5.29
C MET A 189 -24.14 1.97 6.35
N ARG A 190 -23.90 1.19 7.40
CA ARG A 190 -22.80 1.40 8.34
C ARG A 190 -21.58 0.62 7.86
N GLY A 191 -20.55 1.33 7.42
CA GLY A 191 -19.42 0.71 6.73
C GLY A 191 -18.07 1.35 7.02
N ARG A 192 -16.99 0.61 6.76
CA ARG A 192 -15.62 1.12 6.77
C ARG A 192 -15.32 1.81 5.45
N VAL A 193 -14.72 2.98 5.53
CA VAL A 193 -14.37 3.77 4.33
C VAL A 193 -12.87 3.69 4.03
N ARG A 194 -12.55 3.47 2.75
CA ARG A 194 -11.21 3.67 2.18
C ARG A 194 -11.26 4.80 1.19
N LEU A 195 -10.36 5.77 1.33
CA LEU A 195 -10.17 6.86 0.38
C LEU A 195 -9.02 6.55 -0.58
N CYS A 196 -9.26 6.74 -1.87
CA CYS A 196 -8.29 6.61 -2.95
C CYS A 196 -8.20 7.95 -3.67
N PRO A 197 -7.33 8.87 -3.21
CA PRO A 197 -7.13 10.16 -3.86
C PRO A 197 -6.32 10.00 -5.15
N TYR A 198 -6.70 10.74 -6.19
CA TYR A 198 -6.02 10.79 -7.47
C TYR A 198 -5.31 12.13 -7.61
N PHE A 199 -4.05 12.07 -8.00
CA PHE A 199 -3.22 13.23 -8.27
C PHE A 199 -2.67 13.12 -9.69
N PHE A 200 -2.64 14.24 -10.40
CA PHE A 200 -2.05 14.33 -11.74
C PHE A 200 -0.91 15.33 -11.74
N THR A 201 0.19 14.94 -12.37
CA THR A 201 1.35 15.80 -12.58
C THR A 201 1.39 16.21 -14.04
N ASP A 202 1.46 17.51 -14.30
CA ASP A 202 1.58 18.04 -15.66
C ASP A 202 3.02 17.97 -16.21
N ASN A 203 3.22 18.51 -17.42
CA ASN A 203 4.51 18.51 -18.10
C ASN A 203 5.55 19.45 -17.45
N ASP A 204 5.10 20.43 -16.66
CA ASP A 204 5.96 21.34 -15.92
C ASP A 204 6.36 20.76 -14.55
N GLY A 205 5.80 19.59 -14.19
CA GLY A 205 6.07 18.89 -12.94
C GLY A 205 5.15 19.30 -11.80
N GLU A 206 4.10 20.08 -12.06
CA GLU A 206 3.14 20.52 -11.05
C GLU A 206 2.10 19.45 -10.80
N THR A 207 1.96 19.04 -9.54
CA THR A 207 1.01 18.01 -9.11
C THR A 207 -0.25 18.65 -8.54
N SER A 208 -1.41 18.28 -9.07
CA SER A 208 -2.73 18.73 -8.60
C SER A 208 -3.61 17.56 -8.15
N PHE A 209 -4.48 17.82 -7.18
CA PHE A 209 -5.51 16.86 -6.77
C PHE A 209 -6.64 16.85 -7.80
N ALA A 210 -6.95 15.69 -8.35
CA ALA A 210 -7.93 15.53 -9.42
C ALA A 210 -9.28 14.99 -8.93
N GLY A 211 -9.31 14.37 -7.75
CA GLY A 211 -10.51 13.78 -7.18
C GLY A 211 -10.19 12.65 -6.22
N CYS A 212 -11.21 12.13 -5.56
CA CYS A 212 -11.06 10.99 -4.66
C CYS A 212 -12.22 10.01 -4.87
N LEU A 213 -11.89 8.73 -4.94
CA LEU A 213 -12.86 7.65 -4.87
C LEU A 213 -12.90 7.13 -3.43
N ALA A 214 -14.08 7.11 -2.84
CA ALA A 214 -14.32 6.35 -1.63
C ALA A 214 -14.80 4.94 -1.99
N THR A 215 -14.35 3.95 -1.23
CA THR A 215 -14.93 2.61 -1.21
C THR A 215 -15.48 2.37 0.19
N LEU A 216 -16.79 2.16 0.29
CA LEU A 216 -17.45 1.76 1.53
C LEU A 216 -17.66 0.24 1.52
N VAL A 217 -17.27 -0.43 2.61
CA VAL A 217 -17.54 -1.86 2.80
C VAL A 217 -18.30 -2.06 4.11
N PRO A 218 -19.17 -3.08 4.21
CA PRO A 218 -19.89 -3.37 5.45
C PRO A 218 -18.98 -3.45 6.67
N ALA A 219 -19.42 -2.93 7.82
CA ALA A 219 -18.56 -2.75 9.00
C ALA A 219 -18.06 -4.06 9.63
N ASP A 220 -18.75 -5.18 9.38
CA ASP A 220 -18.34 -6.53 9.78
C ASP A 220 -17.12 -7.03 8.98
N LYS A 221 -16.80 -6.39 7.86
CA LYS A 221 -15.63 -6.71 7.03
C LYS A 221 -14.43 -5.89 7.49
N LYS A 222 -13.27 -6.55 7.60
CA LYS A 222 -12.01 -5.91 7.99
C LYS A 222 -11.08 -5.60 6.80
N LYS A 223 -11.14 -6.39 5.73
CA LYS A 223 -10.45 -6.08 4.46
C LYS A 223 -11.34 -5.16 3.62
N ILE A 224 -10.79 -4.06 3.11
CA ILE A 224 -11.55 -2.99 2.41
C ILE A 224 -11.21 -2.99 0.90
N HIS A 225 -10.77 -4.12 0.36
CA HIS A 225 -10.39 -4.24 -1.04
C HIS A 225 -10.84 -5.57 -1.64
N GLY A 226 -11.18 -5.56 -2.94
CA GLY A 226 -11.52 -6.76 -3.71
C GLY A 226 -12.84 -7.43 -3.31
N MET A 227 -13.80 -6.68 -2.77
CA MET A 227 -15.08 -7.20 -2.31
C MET A 227 -16.22 -6.87 -3.28
N SER A 228 -17.09 -7.83 -3.55
CA SER A 228 -18.34 -7.64 -4.31
C SER A 228 -19.28 -6.64 -3.63
N ASP A 229 -19.25 -6.62 -2.30
CA ASP A 229 -20.17 -5.82 -1.47
C ASP A 229 -19.65 -4.38 -1.28
N GLY A 230 -18.57 -4.01 -1.97
CA GLY A 230 -17.97 -2.69 -1.89
C GLY A 230 -18.74 -1.67 -2.72
N VAL A 231 -19.14 -0.56 -2.10
CA VAL A 231 -19.84 0.53 -2.76
C VAL A 231 -18.83 1.61 -3.15
N LEU A 232 -18.80 1.95 -4.43
CA LEU A 232 -17.98 3.04 -4.97
C LEU A 232 -18.74 4.37 -4.82
N ILE A 233 -18.12 5.31 -4.12
CA ILE A 233 -18.74 6.59 -3.76
C ILE A 233 -17.87 7.73 -4.30
N PRO A 234 -18.43 8.66 -5.09
CA PRO A 234 -17.71 9.87 -5.48
C PRO A 234 -17.50 10.76 -4.25
N CYS A 235 -16.29 11.26 -4.07
CA CYS A 235 -16.01 12.24 -3.02
C CYS A 235 -16.08 13.66 -3.57
N VAL A 236 -16.59 14.59 -2.75
CA VAL A 236 -16.44 16.03 -2.96
C VAL A 236 -15.57 16.60 -1.86
N VAL A 237 -14.71 17.57 -2.22
CA VAL A 237 -13.97 18.34 -1.23
C VAL A 237 -14.94 19.33 -0.62
N GLU A 238 -14.98 19.39 0.71
CA GLU A 238 -15.77 20.40 1.40
C GLU A 238 -15.16 21.79 1.14
N GLU A 239 -15.84 22.61 0.35
CA GLU A 239 -15.52 24.02 0.20
C GLU A 239 -15.69 24.68 1.59
N ASN A 240 -14.58 25.00 2.27
CA ASN A 240 -14.41 25.64 3.60
C ASN A 240 -13.77 24.80 4.72
N SER A 241 -13.26 23.60 4.43
CA SER A 241 -12.46 22.85 5.43
C SER A 241 -11.12 23.56 5.73
N LYS A 242 -10.98 24.14 6.94
CA LYS A 242 -9.72 24.73 7.46
C LYS A 242 -8.76 23.65 8.02
N PHE A 243 -8.41 22.66 7.21
CA PHE A 243 -7.41 21.65 7.57
C PHE A 243 -6.16 21.77 6.72
#